data_AF-A0A5E5Q7H2-F1
#
_entry.id   AF-A0A5E5Q7H2-F1
#
_cell.length_a   1.000
_cell.length_b   1.000
_cell.length_c   1.000
_cell.angle_alpha   90.00
_cell.angle_beta   90.00
_cell.angle_gamma   90.00
#
_symmetry.space_group_name_H-M   'P 1'
#
loop_
_entity.id
_entity.type
_entity.pdbx_description
1 polymer ?
#
loop_
_entity_poly.entity_id
_entity_poly.type
_entity_poly.pdbx_seq_one_letter_code
_entity_poly.pdbx_strand_id
1 'polypeptide(L)'
;MQTKTSQTKAQKAVNQPTMASPSVALYRGFVINGETVSDQSGYSVSSAGDVNGDGLDDLIVGARYADLSGKSNAGKSYVVFGKANGSAINLSAIADASNPTGGFVINGEATNDYSGVSVSSAGDVNGDGLDDLIVGVSNARSNAGKSYVVFGKANSSAINLSAIADASNPTGGFVINGEAENDYSGVSVSSAGDVNGDGLDDLIVGAFFADPNGKSSAGKSYVVFGKANSSAINLSAIADASNPTGGFVINGEATSDYSGVSVSSAGDVNGDGLDDLIVGAKGADPSGRSNAGKSYVVFGKVGSSAIDLSTIADAKNPTGGFVINGEAANDENGFSVSNAGDVNGDGLDDLIVGADKASLTGKSKAGKSYVVFGKANSSAINLSTIADASNPLGGFVINGEALGDQSGISVSSAGDVNGDGLDDLIVGARYADPSGKSKAGKSYVVFGKANNSAINLSAIADASNPLGGFVINGEAAFDESGFSVSSAGDVNGDGLDDLIVGAYKADPNGNESGKSYVIFGKTDTNAIDLAKLGGNSKYAIDHLGNENANTLTGTSNDEIFVAGAGDDTLTG
;
A
#
# COMPACT_ATOMS: atom_id res chain seq x y z
N MET A 1 32.93 -50.14 62.65
CA MET A 1 33.79 -49.82 61.49
C MET A 1 33.05 -50.16 60.21
N GLN A 2 33.31 -49.40 59.14
CA GLN A 2 32.80 -49.52 57.76
C GLN A 2 31.53 -48.73 57.41
N THR A 3 31.76 -47.41 57.27
CA THR A 3 31.41 -46.52 56.15
C THR A 3 30.53 -47.07 55.03
N LYS A 4 29.37 -46.43 54.83
CA LYS A 4 28.58 -46.44 53.59
C LYS A 4 29.14 -45.38 52.63
N THR A 5 29.59 -45.80 51.46
CA THR A 5 30.05 -44.95 50.36
C THR A 5 28.87 -44.54 49.48
N SER A 6 28.68 -43.23 49.32
CA SER A 6 27.75 -42.62 48.36
C SER A 6 28.32 -42.76 46.94
N GLN A 7 27.57 -43.39 46.03
CA GLN A 7 27.85 -43.37 44.60
C GLN A 7 27.08 -42.23 43.94
N THR A 8 27.83 -41.21 43.49
CA THR A 8 27.39 -40.16 42.58
C THR A 8 27.14 -40.76 41.19
N LYS A 9 25.91 -40.65 40.67
CA LYS A 9 25.60 -40.91 39.27
C LYS A 9 26.14 -39.75 38.43
N ALA A 10 27.16 -40.04 37.62
CA ALA A 10 27.62 -39.14 36.57
C ALA A 10 26.52 -39.02 35.50
N GLN A 11 26.05 -37.80 35.30
CA GLN A 11 25.15 -37.42 34.21
C GLN A 11 25.97 -37.47 32.92
N LYS A 12 25.69 -38.43 32.05
CA LYS A 12 26.23 -38.46 30.69
C LYS A 12 25.66 -37.25 29.95
N ALA A 13 26.51 -36.25 29.69
CA ALA A 13 26.22 -35.24 28.68
C ALA A 13 26.04 -35.97 27.34
N VAL A 14 24.83 -35.92 26.81
CA VAL A 14 24.56 -36.27 25.43
C VAL A 14 25.03 -35.07 24.61
N ASN A 15 26.16 -35.22 23.91
CA ASN A 15 26.53 -34.28 22.86
C ASN A 15 25.45 -34.37 21.78
N GLN A 16 24.49 -33.45 21.80
CA GLN A 16 23.72 -33.14 20.61
C GLN A 16 24.70 -32.50 19.61
N PRO A 17 24.70 -32.93 18.33
CA PRO A 17 25.48 -32.24 17.32
C PRO A 17 24.91 -30.83 17.20
N THR A 18 25.77 -29.83 17.40
CA THR A 18 25.50 -28.45 17.00
C THR A 18 25.26 -28.45 15.50
N MET A 19 23.99 -28.43 15.11
CA MET A 19 23.61 -28.08 13.75
C MET A 19 24.00 -26.62 13.58
N ALA A 20 25.12 -26.36 12.91
CA ALA A 20 25.35 -25.04 12.36
C ALA A 20 24.22 -24.79 11.37
N SER A 21 23.29 -23.90 11.71
CA SER A 21 22.32 -23.38 10.76
C SER A 21 23.11 -22.83 9.56
N PRO A 22 22.78 -23.23 8.32
CA PRO A 22 23.48 -22.69 7.17
C PRO A 22 23.31 -21.16 7.18
N SER A 23 24.41 -20.42 7.05
CA SER A 23 24.38 -18.97 6.86
C SER A 23 23.51 -18.69 5.64
N VAL A 24 22.30 -18.18 5.87
CA VAL A 24 21.40 -17.77 4.79
C VAL A 24 22.03 -16.53 4.18
N ALA A 25 22.34 -16.58 2.89
CA ALA A 25 22.73 -15.35 2.19
C ALA A 25 21.50 -14.43 2.23
N LEU A 26 21.58 -13.35 3.00
CA LEU A 26 20.44 -12.49 3.20
C LEU A 26 20.51 -11.28 2.29
N TYR A 27 19.42 -11.09 1.58
CA TYR A 27 19.25 -10.13 0.52
C TYR A 27 18.53 -8.90 1.07
N ARG A 28 18.66 -7.75 0.41
CA ARG A 28 17.91 -6.53 0.77
C ARG A 28 16.53 -6.48 0.11
N GLY A 29 16.02 -7.64 -0.30
CA GLY A 29 14.91 -7.80 -1.23
C GLY A 29 15.34 -8.17 -2.65
N PHE A 30 14.41 -8.07 -3.59
CA PHE A 30 14.56 -8.56 -4.98
C PHE A 30 13.88 -7.65 -6.01
N VAL A 31 14.24 -7.85 -7.28
CA VAL A 31 13.70 -7.11 -8.42
C VAL A 31 12.64 -7.93 -9.14
N ILE A 32 11.55 -7.29 -9.57
CA ILE A 32 10.53 -7.82 -10.46
C ILE A 32 10.66 -7.09 -11.81
N ASN A 33 11.09 -7.80 -12.85
CA ASN A 33 11.27 -7.26 -14.19
C ASN A 33 9.99 -7.44 -15.02
N GLY A 34 9.54 -6.35 -15.66
CA GLY A 34 8.39 -6.32 -16.55
C GLY A 34 8.45 -7.30 -17.72
N GLU A 35 7.29 -7.68 -18.26
CA GLU A 35 7.20 -8.72 -19.29
C GLU A 35 7.60 -8.21 -20.68
N THR A 36 6.87 -7.23 -21.22
CA THR A 36 7.05 -6.74 -22.59
C THR A 36 7.12 -5.22 -22.68
N VAL A 37 7.63 -4.72 -23.81
CA VAL A 37 7.78 -3.29 -24.11
C VAL A 37 6.46 -2.53 -23.93
N SER A 38 6.51 -1.37 -23.28
CA SER A 38 5.37 -0.46 -23.06
C SER A 38 4.25 -0.96 -22.17
N ASP A 39 4.38 -2.14 -21.54
CA ASP A 39 3.39 -2.66 -20.59
C ASP A 39 3.22 -1.78 -19.35
N GLN A 40 4.28 -1.04 -18.99
CA GLN A 40 4.36 -0.20 -17.80
C GLN A 40 4.06 -0.96 -16.51
N SER A 41 4.65 -2.15 -16.33
CA SER A 41 4.55 -2.88 -15.06
C SER A 41 5.11 -2.06 -13.90
N GLY A 42 4.48 -2.14 -12.73
CA GLY A 42 4.81 -1.26 -11.60
C GLY A 42 4.15 0.12 -11.70
N TYR A 43 3.18 0.31 -12.61
CA TYR A 43 2.34 1.52 -12.62
C TYR A 43 1.54 1.64 -11.32
N SER A 44 1.03 0.51 -10.84
CA SER A 44 0.45 0.34 -9.51
C SER A 44 1.07 -0.89 -8.85
N VAL A 45 1.32 -0.82 -7.55
CA VAL A 45 1.87 -1.91 -6.72
C VAL A 45 1.16 -1.91 -5.38
N SER A 46 0.99 -3.08 -4.78
CA SER A 46 0.46 -3.22 -3.42
C SER A 46 0.88 -4.58 -2.83
N SER A 47 0.80 -4.72 -1.50
CA SER A 47 0.68 -6.04 -0.89
C SER A 47 -0.58 -6.73 -1.43
N ALA A 48 -0.50 -8.04 -1.58
CA ALA A 48 -1.62 -8.89 -1.89
C ALA A 48 -2.17 -9.61 -0.63
N GLY A 49 -1.48 -9.53 0.51
CA GLY A 49 -1.70 -10.45 1.63
C GLY A 49 -1.26 -11.88 1.30
N ASP A 50 -1.62 -12.86 2.12
CA ASP A 50 -1.35 -14.28 1.86
C ASP A 50 -2.44 -14.88 0.97
N VAL A 51 -2.34 -14.59 -0.34
CA VAL A 51 -3.36 -15.07 -1.30
C VAL A 51 -3.25 -16.56 -1.59
N ASN A 52 -2.17 -17.21 -1.14
CA ASN A 52 -1.84 -18.58 -1.49
C ASN A 52 -1.89 -19.55 -0.30
N GLY A 53 -1.93 -19.03 0.93
CA GLY A 53 -2.04 -19.75 2.19
C GLY A 53 -0.71 -20.34 2.67
N ASP A 54 0.44 -19.78 2.29
CA ASP A 54 1.76 -20.27 2.71
C ASP A 54 2.36 -19.51 3.91
N GLY A 55 1.65 -18.50 4.41
CA GLY A 55 2.02 -17.69 5.57
C GLY A 55 3.07 -16.62 5.27
N LEU A 56 3.37 -16.36 3.99
CA LEU A 56 4.13 -15.20 3.56
C LEU A 56 3.20 -14.22 2.86
N ASP A 57 3.45 -12.93 3.02
CA ASP A 57 2.73 -11.95 2.23
C ASP A 57 3.15 -12.01 0.75
N ASP A 58 2.16 -11.93 -0.12
CA ASP A 58 2.32 -11.89 -1.57
C ASP A 58 2.22 -10.45 -2.08
N LEU A 59 2.48 -10.25 -3.37
CA LEU A 59 2.53 -8.94 -4.00
C LEU A 59 1.63 -8.89 -5.23
N ILE A 60 1.03 -7.72 -5.51
CA ILE A 60 0.34 -7.48 -6.77
C ILE A 60 0.94 -6.29 -7.54
N VAL A 61 1.21 -6.50 -8.83
CA VAL A 61 1.83 -5.52 -9.74
C VAL A 61 0.95 -5.29 -10.96
N GLY A 62 0.52 -4.05 -11.19
CA GLY A 62 -0.27 -3.64 -12.35
C GLY A 62 0.59 -3.23 -13.55
N ALA A 63 0.19 -3.70 -14.74
CA ALA A 63 0.77 -3.39 -16.04
C ALA A 63 -0.34 -2.95 -17.01
N ARG A 64 -0.76 -1.69 -16.85
CA ARG A 64 -2.00 -1.15 -17.45
C ARG A 64 -2.05 -1.16 -18.98
N TYR A 65 -0.91 -1.20 -19.66
CA TYR A 65 -0.85 -1.19 -21.12
C TYR A 65 -0.48 -2.54 -21.71
N ALA A 66 -0.42 -3.59 -20.88
CA ALA A 66 -0.10 -4.91 -21.38
C ALA A 66 -1.13 -5.39 -22.43
N ASP A 67 -0.59 -5.89 -23.53
CA ASP A 67 -1.37 -6.51 -24.59
C ASP A 67 -1.72 -7.96 -24.20
N LEU A 68 -2.96 -8.35 -24.45
CA LEU A 68 -3.40 -9.74 -24.42
C LEU A 68 -3.70 -10.17 -25.85
N SER A 69 -3.37 -11.40 -26.27
CA SER A 69 -3.48 -11.83 -27.68
C SER A 69 -4.78 -11.39 -28.37
N GLY A 70 -4.69 -10.40 -29.27
CA GLY A 70 -5.83 -9.83 -30.01
C GLY A 70 -6.58 -8.67 -29.34
N LYS A 71 -6.14 -8.21 -28.16
CA LYS A 71 -6.73 -7.12 -27.36
C LYS A 71 -5.63 -6.16 -26.90
N SER A 72 -5.46 -5.06 -27.63
CA SER A 72 -4.42 -4.08 -27.30
C SER A 72 -4.77 -3.31 -26.02
N ASN A 73 -3.77 -3.06 -25.18
CA ASN A 73 -3.90 -2.36 -23.90
C ASN A 73 -5.07 -2.88 -23.03
N ALA A 74 -5.31 -4.19 -23.05
CA ALA A 74 -6.29 -4.79 -22.14
C ALA A 74 -5.83 -4.67 -20.68
N GLY A 75 -4.51 -4.60 -20.49
CA GLY A 75 -3.86 -4.58 -19.20
C GLY A 75 -3.70 -5.97 -18.63
N LYS A 76 -2.73 -6.11 -17.73
CA LYS A 76 -2.48 -7.31 -16.92
C LYS A 76 -2.16 -6.87 -15.50
N SER A 77 -2.44 -7.75 -14.55
CA SER A 77 -1.88 -7.69 -13.20
C SER A 77 -1.17 -8.99 -12.90
N TYR A 78 -0.13 -8.94 -12.08
CA TYR A 78 0.68 -10.10 -11.72
C TYR A 78 0.68 -10.23 -10.21
N VAL A 79 0.28 -11.39 -9.74
CA VAL A 79 0.48 -11.80 -8.36
C VAL A 79 1.82 -12.49 -8.29
N VAL A 80 2.68 -12.04 -7.37
CA VAL A 80 4.03 -12.55 -7.17
C VAL A 80 4.09 -13.11 -5.76
N PHE A 81 4.39 -14.41 -5.63
CA PHE A 81 4.42 -15.04 -4.33
C PHE A 81 5.64 -14.62 -3.50
N GLY A 82 5.42 -14.46 -2.19
CA GLY A 82 6.43 -14.14 -1.19
C GLY A 82 7.59 -15.13 -1.20
N LYS A 83 8.79 -14.65 -0.85
CA LYS A 83 9.99 -15.48 -0.71
C LYS A 83 11.11 -14.78 0.05
N ALA A 84 11.88 -15.58 0.79
CA ALA A 84 13.08 -15.14 1.50
C ALA A 84 14.32 -14.85 0.60
N ASN A 85 14.38 -15.40 -0.61
CA ASN A 85 15.58 -15.24 -1.46
C ASN A 85 15.51 -14.00 -2.37
N GLY A 86 16.65 -13.34 -2.57
CA GLY A 86 16.76 -12.11 -3.35
C GLY A 86 16.85 -12.31 -4.87
N SER A 87 16.52 -13.50 -5.38
CA SER A 87 16.60 -13.77 -6.82
C SER A 87 15.60 -12.89 -7.56
N ALA A 88 16.00 -12.28 -8.68
CA ALA A 88 15.06 -11.52 -9.48
C ALA A 88 13.94 -12.42 -10.05
N ILE A 89 12.74 -11.83 -10.21
CA ILE A 89 11.59 -12.44 -10.87
C ILE A 89 11.39 -11.74 -12.21
N ASN A 90 11.09 -12.50 -13.26
CA ASN A 90 10.66 -11.95 -14.54
C ASN A 90 9.17 -12.26 -14.70
N LEU A 91 8.35 -11.25 -14.96
CA LEU A 91 6.90 -11.43 -15.10
C LEU A 91 6.51 -12.38 -16.24
N SER A 92 7.39 -12.55 -17.24
CA SER A 92 7.24 -13.57 -18.28
C SER A 92 7.24 -15.01 -17.76
N ALA A 93 7.90 -15.28 -16.63
CA ALA A 93 7.89 -16.60 -15.98
C ALA A 93 6.59 -16.86 -15.19
N ILE A 94 5.92 -15.79 -14.73
CA ILE A 94 4.60 -15.87 -14.10
C ILE A 94 3.52 -16.03 -15.17
N ALA A 95 3.69 -15.36 -16.32
CA ALA A 95 2.78 -15.44 -17.46
C ALA A 95 2.95 -16.68 -18.35
N ASP A 96 3.94 -17.54 -18.10
CA ASP A 96 4.16 -18.75 -18.89
C ASP A 96 3.00 -19.73 -18.70
N ALA A 97 2.14 -19.83 -19.72
CA ALA A 97 0.98 -20.74 -19.70
C ALA A 97 1.36 -22.23 -19.60
N SER A 98 2.61 -22.60 -19.86
CA SER A 98 3.07 -23.99 -19.83
C SER A 98 3.60 -24.40 -18.47
N ASN A 99 4.26 -23.47 -17.76
CA ASN A 99 4.91 -23.73 -16.47
C ASN A 99 5.09 -22.42 -15.68
N PRO A 100 3.99 -21.83 -15.18
CA PRO A 100 4.08 -20.59 -14.42
C PRO A 100 4.78 -20.85 -13.09
N THR A 101 5.67 -19.94 -12.68
CA THR A 101 6.44 -20.06 -11.42
C THR A 101 6.43 -18.75 -10.65
N GLY A 102 6.36 -18.84 -9.31
CA GLY A 102 6.47 -17.68 -8.42
C GLY A 102 5.25 -16.76 -8.40
N GLY A 103 4.06 -17.25 -8.77
CA GLY A 103 2.82 -16.49 -8.73
C GLY A 103 1.83 -16.88 -9.83
N PHE A 104 0.90 -15.98 -10.17
CA PHE A 104 -0.01 -16.12 -11.32
C PHE A 104 -0.35 -14.77 -11.97
N VAL A 105 -0.75 -14.81 -13.24
CA VAL A 105 -1.17 -13.62 -14.00
C VAL A 105 -2.70 -13.48 -14.04
N ILE A 106 -3.17 -12.23 -13.95
CA ILE A 106 -4.55 -11.80 -14.13
C ILE A 106 -4.63 -11.05 -15.47
N ASN A 107 -5.28 -11.65 -16.46
CA ASN A 107 -5.39 -11.12 -17.81
C ASN A 107 -6.63 -10.22 -17.96
N GLY A 108 -6.43 -9.02 -18.52
CA GLY A 108 -7.48 -8.04 -18.80
C GLY A 108 -8.60 -8.55 -19.72
N GLU A 109 -9.76 -7.90 -19.64
CA GLU A 109 -10.98 -8.35 -20.31
C GLU A 109 -11.08 -7.89 -21.77
N ALA A 110 -10.98 -6.59 -22.07
CA ALA A 110 -11.18 -6.05 -23.42
C ALA A 110 -10.13 -5.00 -23.82
N THR A 111 -10.10 -4.66 -25.11
CA THR A 111 -9.19 -3.67 -25.69
C THR A 111 -9.36 -2.28 -25.06
N ASN A 112 -8.27 -1.63 -24.66
CA ASN A 112 -8.21 -0.31 -24.03
C ASN A 112 -8.98 -0.19 -22.70
N ASP A 113 -9.17 -1.30 -22.00
CA ASP A 113 -9.73 -1.30 -20.65
C ASP A 113 -8.72 -0.82 -19.60
N TYR A 114 -7.43 -0.95 -19.88
CA TYR A 114 -6.31 -0.58 -19.00
C TYR A 114 -6.36 -1.23 -17.61
N SER A 115 -6.68 -2.52 -17.55
CA SER A 115 -6.70 -3.29 -16.30
C SER A 115 -5.36 -3.21 -15.57
N GLY A 116 -5.39 -3.06 -14.25
CA GLY A 116 -4.19 -2.86 -13.44
C GLY A 116 -3.74 -1.39 -13.35
N VAL A 117 -4.63 -0.44 -13.70
CA VAL A 117 -4.41 0.99 -13.42
C VAL A 117 -4.33 1.27 -11.92
N SER A 118 -5.04 0.48 -11.11
CA SER A 118 -4.96 0.43 -9.65
C SER A 118 -5.16 -1.02 -9.21
N VAL A 119 -4.34 -1.48 -8.27
CA VAL A 119 -4.39 -2.83 -7.66
C VAL A 119 -4.23 -2.68 -6.16
N SER A 120 -4.83 -3.57 -5.39
CA SER A 120 -4.72 -3.65 -3.93
C SER A 120 -5.05 -5.08 -3.47
N SER A 121 -4.55 -5.47 -2.30
CA SER A 121 -5.25 -6.49 -1.50
C SER A 121 -6.70 -6.05 -1.27
N ALA A 122 -7.59 -7.03 -1.26
CA ALA A 122 -8.99 -6.89 -0.90
C ALA A 122 -9.27 -7.40 0.52
N GLY A 123 -8.31 -8.05 1.18
CA GLY A 123 -8.56 -8.86 2.38
C GLY A 123 -9.36 -10.12 2.07
N ASP A 124 -9.87 -10.83 3.08
CA ASP A 124 -10.73 -12.00 2.90
C ASP A 124 -12.20 -11.59 2.70
N VAL A 125 -12.51 -11.12 1.49
CA VAL A 125 -13.87 -10.63 1.19
C VAL A 125 -14.89 -11.76 1.06
N ASN A 126 -14.43 -13.01 1.02
CA ASN A 126 -15.26 -14.17 0.71
C ASN A 126 -15.41 -15.13 1.91
N GLY A 127 -14.55 -14.99 2.93
CA GLY A 127 -14.55 -15.74 4.17
C GLY A 127 -13.90 -17.13 4.05
N ASP A 128 -12.98 -17.34 3.10
CA ASP A 128 -12.29 -18.63 2.92
C ASP A 128 -10.90 -18.70 3.56
N GLY A 129 -10.45 -17.62 4.20
CA GLY A 129 -9.20 -17.51 4.92
C GLY A 129 -7.98 -17.30 4.04
N LEU A 130 -8.17 -17.00 2.75
CA LEU A 130 -7.12 -16.49 1.87
C LEU A 130 -7.39 -15.02 1.60
N ASP A 131 -6.32 -14.23 1.47
CA ASP A 131 -6.48 -12.87 1.00
C ASP A 131 -6.93 -12.85 -0.47
N ASP A 132 -7.88 -11.98 -0.76
CA ASP A 132 -8.38 -11.71 -2.09
C ASP A 132 -7.76 -10.44 -2.67
N LEU A 133 -8.01 -10.17 -3.94
CA LEU A 133 -7.42 -9.06 -4.67
C LEU A 133 -8.48 -8.19 -5.33
N ILE A 134 -8.24 -6.89 -5.43
CA ILE A 134 -9.06 -5.98 -6.24
C ILE A 134 -8.23 -5.32 -7.35
N VAL A 135 -8.76 -5.39 -8.58
CA VAL A 135 -8.14 -4.82 -9.79
C VAL A 135 -9.08 -3.79 -10.41
N GLY A 136 -8.63 -2.54 -10.48
CA GLY A 136 -9.35 -1.42 -11.10
C GLY A 136 -9.19 -1.37 -12.62
N VAL A 137 -10.27 -1.00 -13.31
CA VAL A 137 -10.39 -0.95 -14.78
C VAL A 137 -11.23 0.27 -15.18
N SER A 138 -10.66 1.47 -15.07
CA SER A 138 -11.41 2.73 -15.17
C SER A 138 -11.91 3.10 -16.56
N ASN A 139 -11.35 2.52 -17.63
CA ASN A 139 -11.71 2.84 -19.01
C ASN A 139 -12.75 1.89 -19.63
N ALA A 140 -13.14 0.84 -18.91
CA ALA A 140 -14.17 -0.09 -19.36
C ALA A 140 -15.54 0.59 -19.53
N ARG A 141 -16.39 0.02 -20.39
CA ARG A 141 -17.81 0.41 -20.57
C ARG A 141 -18.03 1.92 -20.78
N SER A 142 -17.47 2.48 -21.85
CA SER A 142 -17.54 3.93 -22.13
C SER A 142 -17.02 4.78 -20.96
N ASN A 143 -15.92 4.34 -20.33
CA ASN A 143 -15.34 4.95 -19.13
C ASN A 143 -16.30 5.00 -17.92
N ALA A 144 -17.36 4.18 -17.87
CA ALA A 144 -18.07 3.98 -16.61
C ALA A 144 -17.16 3.29 -15.59
N GLY A 145 -16.26 2.45 -16.09
CA GLY A 145 -15.31 1.70 -15.31
C GLY A 145 -15.87 0.36 -14.81
N LYS A 146 -14.95 -0.49 -14.40
CA LYS A 146 -15.19 -1.73 -13.68
C LYS A 146 -14.11 -1.90 -12.62
N SER A 147 -14.41 -2.73 -11.62
CA SER A 147 -13.41 -3.35 -10.77
C SER A 147 -13.66 -4.85 -10.72
N TYR A 148 -12.61 -5.61 -10.47
CA TYR A 148 -12.68 -7.06 -10.36
C TYR A 148 -12.12 -7.48 -9.02
N VAL A 149 -12.95 -8.19 -8.26
CA VAL A 149 -12.47 -8.95 -7.11
C VAL A 149 -12.04 -10.30 -7.64
N VAL A 150 -10.82 -10.71 -7.28
CA VAL A 150 -10.20 -11.96 -7.70
C VAL A 150 -9.88 -12.75 -6.43
N PHE A 151 -10.46 -13.94 -6.30
CA PHE A 151 -10.28 -14.73 -5.09
C PHE A 151 -8.88 -15.34 -5.00
N GLY A 152 -8.35 -15.39 -3.78
CA GLY A 152 -7.10 -16.03 -3.42
C GLY A 152 -7.06 -17.50 -3.86
N LYS A 153 -5.87 -18.00 -4.19
CA LYS A 153 -5.65 -19.41 -4.54
C LYS A 153 -4.18 -19.83 -4.45
N ALA A 154 -3.96 -21.04 -3.94
CA ALA A 154 -2.63 -21.66 -3.85
C ALA A 154 -1.98 -22.03 -5.20
N ASN A 155 -2.73 -22.15 -6.30
CA ASN A 155 -2.16 -22.60 -7.58
C ASN A 155 -1.73 -21.43 -8.48
N SER A 156 -0.80 -21.69 -9.40
CA SER A 156 -0.26 -20.66 -10.32
C SER A 156 -1.03 -20.49 -11.63
N SER A 157 -2.24 -21.03 -11.76
CA SER A 157 -3.01 -20.94 -13.01
C SER A 157 -3.42 -19.49 -13.32
N ALA A 158 -3.34 -19.06 -14.57
CA ALA A 158 -3.78 -17.72 -14.96
C ALA A 158 -5.28 -17.51 -14.73
N ILE A 159 -5.66 -16.29 -14.36
CA ILE A 159 -7.05 -15.84 -14.26
C ILE A 159 -7.34 -14.92 -15.45
N ASN A 160 -8.51 -15.06 -16.05
CA ASN A 160 -8.98 -14.15 -17.09
C ASN A 160 -10.18 -13.37 -16.53
N LEU A 161 -10.10 -12.04 -16.54
CA LEU A 161 -11.19 -11.20 -16.01
C LEU A 161 -12.52 -11.41 -16.76
N SER A 162 -12.47 -11.86 -18.01
CA SER A 162 -13.66 -12.27 -18.76
C SER A 162 -14.40 -13.46 -18.15
N ALA A 163 -13.71 -14.35 -17.43
CA ALA A 163 -14.34 -15.47 -16.72
C ALA A 163 -15.01 -15.03 -15.41
N ILE A 164 -14.46 -14.01 -14.74
CA ILE A 164 -15.11 -13.38 -13.58
C ILE A 164 -16.34 -12.56 -14.02
N ALA A 165 -16.27 -11.92 -15.19
CA ALA A 165 -17.38 -11.18 -15.78
C ALA A 165 -18.48 -12.05 -16.42
N ASP A 166 -18.30 -13.38 -16.50
CA ASP A 166 -19.28 -14.26 -17.14
C ASP A 166 -20.57 -14.31 -16.31
N ALA A 167 -21.62 -13.65 -16.79
CA ALA A 167 -22.91 -13.59 -16.11
C ALA A 167 -23.61 -14.96 -15.97
N SER A 168 -23.19 -15.98 -16.74
CA SER A 168 -23.79 -17.31 -16.72
C SER A 168 -23.09 -18.26 -15.75
N ASN A 169 -21.78 -18.11 -15.57
CA ASN A 169 -20.97 -18.96 -14.71
C ASN A 169 -19.68 -18.24 -14.29
N PRO A 170 -19.77 -17.23 -13.41
CA PRO A 170 -18.59 -16.50 -12.96
C PRO A 170 -17.72 -17.41 -12.09
N THR A 171 -16.39 -17.36 -12.31
CA THR A 171 -15.43 -18.19 -11.55
C THR A 171 -14.24 -17.37 -11.07
N GLY A 172 -13.78 -17.64 -9.84
CA GLY A 172 -12.55 -17.04 -9.30
C GLY A 172 -12.71 -15.59 -8.81
N GLY A 173 -13.93 -15.16 -8.49
CA GLY A 173 -14.20 -13.83 -7.97
C GLY A 173 -15.55 -13.27 -8.41
N PHE A 174 -15.71 -11.95 -8.38
CA PHE A 174 -16.88 -11.24 -8.93
C PHE A 174 -16.51 -9.88 -9.54
N VAL A 175 -17.33 -9.41 -10.47
CA VAL A 175 -17.15 -8.10 -11.12
C VAL A 175 -18.03 -7.03 -10.46
N ILE A 176 -17.46 -5.84 -10.29
CA ILE A 176 -18.13 -4.61 -9.85
C ILE A 176 -18.26 -3.69 -11.07
N ASN A 177 -19.48 -3.38 -11.46
CA ASN A 177 -19.79 -2.60 -12.64
C ASN A 177 -20.05 -1.13 -12.29
N GLY A 178 -19.37 -0.20 -12.98
CA GLY A 178 -19.56 1.23 -12.83
C GLY A 178 -21.00 1.71 -13.00
N GLU A 179 -21.34 2.82 -12.34
CA GLU A 179 -22.70 3.40 -12.32
C GLU A 179 -23.07 4.04 -13.66
N ALA A 180 -22.33 5.07 -14.10
CA ALA A 180 -22.62 5.83 -15.32
C ALA A 180 -21.37 6.06 -16.18
N GLU A 181 -21.57 6.34 -17.48
CA GLU A 181 -20.48 6.60 -18.42
C GLU A 181 -19.65 7.83 -18.02
N ASN A 182 -18.33 7.75 -18.20
CA ASN A 182 -17.36 8.78 -17.83
C ASN A 182 -17.25 9.09 -16.32
N ASP A 183 -17.73 8.20 -15.45
CA ASP A 183 -17.47 8.28 -14.01
C ASP A 183 -16.04 7.81 -13.64
N TYR A 184 -15.43 6.96 -14.50
CA TYR A 184 -14.12 6.34 -14.31
C TYR A 184 -13.99 5.58 -12.99
N SER A 185 -15.03 4.81 -12.61
CA SER A 185 -14.95 3.96 -11.42
C SER A 185 -13.82 2.92 -11.55
N GLY A 186 -13.11 2.66 -10.45
CA GLY A 186 -11.94 1.77 -10.47
C GLY A 186 -10.64 2.47 -10.87
N VAL A 187 -10.62 3.82 -10.91
CA VAL A 187 -9.36 4.58 -11.02
C VAL A 187 -8.46 4.40 -9.79
N SER A 188 -9.08 4.18 -8.64
CA SER A 188 -8.48 3.89 -7.35
C SER A 188 -9.37 2.88 -6.64
N VAL A 189 -8.76 1.79 -6.20
CA VAL A 189 -9.40 0.71 -5.45
C VAL A 189 -8.55 0.36 -4.24
N SER A 190 -9.18 -0.09 -3.16
CA SER A 190 -8.50 -0.58 -1.96
C SER A 190 -9.43 -1.52 -1.18
N SER A 191 -8.86 -2.37 -0.33
CA SER A 191 -9.62 -2.91 0.80
C SER A 191 -10.15 -1.74 1.64
N ALA A 192 -11.33 -1.93 2.20
CA ALA A 192 -11.93 -1.04 3.17
C ALA A 192 -11.78 -1.57 4.61
N GLY A 193 -11.30 -2.81 4.79
CA GLY A 193 -11.45 -3.54 6.05
C GLY A 193 -12.91 -3.91 6.32
N ASP A 194 -13.26 -4.32 7.54
CA ASP A 194 -14.63 -4.63 7.94
C ASP A 194 -15.35 -3.37 8.43
N VAL A 195 -15.77 -2.53 7.48
CA VAL A 195 -16.42 -1.25 7.80
C VAL A 195 -17.84 -1.43 8.33
N ASN A 196 -18.40 -2.63 8.25
CA ASN A 196 -19.79 -2.91 8.58
C ASN A 196 -19.96 -3.88 9.77
N GLY A 197 -18.88 -4.50 10.22
CA GLY A 197 -18.82 -5.39 11.39
C GLY A 197 -19.40 -6.78 11.15
N ASP A 198 -19.40 -7.28 9.91
CA ASP A 198 -19.91 -8.62 9.57
C ASP A 198 -18.84 -9.71 9.50
N GLY A 199 -17.57 -9.33 9.69
CA GLY A 199 -16.41 -10.20 9.70
C GLY A 199 -15.90 -10.60 8.32
N LEU A 200 -16.37 -9.96 7.26
CA LEU A 200 -15.77 -10.03 5.92
C LEU A 200 -15.10 -8.69 5.61
N ASP A 201 -13.99 -8.74 4.89
CA ASP A 201 -13.41 -7.51 4.38
C ASP A 201 -14.30 -6.88 3.30
N ASP A 202 -14.47 -5.57 3.40
CA ASP A 202 -15.21 -4.74 2.45
C ASP A 202 -14.24 -4.04 1.49
N LEU A 203 -14.78 -3.35 0.49
CA LEU A 203 -14.00 -2.73 -0.57
C LEU A 203 -14.41 -1.28 -0.78
N ILE A 204 -13.46 -0.43 -1.17
CA ILE A 204 -13.75 0.94 -1.61
C ILE A 204 -13.30 1.17 -3.05
N VAL A 205 -14.19 1.75 -3.86
CA VAL A 205 -13.97 2.05 -5.28
C VAL A 205 -14.22 3.52 -5.56
N GLY A 206 -13.20 4.23 -6.04
CA GLY A 206 -13.28 5.65 -6.41
C GLY A 206 -13.76 5.88 -7.85
N ALA A 207 -14.60 6.91 -8.05
CA ALA A 207 -15.15 7.36 -9.32
C ALA A 207 -15.14 8.91 -9.38
N PHE A 208 -13.94 9.46 -9.55
CA PHE A 208 -13.65 10.89 -9.35
C PHE A 208 -14.33 11.86 -10.32
N PHE A 209 -14.84 11.39 -11.45
CA PHE A 209 -15.59 12.21 -12.40
C PHE A 209 -17.11 12.11 -12.26
N ALA A 210 -17.61 11.28 -11.34
CA ALA A 210 -19.04 11.15 -11.13
C ALA A 210 -19.71 12.46 -10.70
N ASP A 211 -21.01 12.59 -11.04
CA ASP A 211 -21.80 13.81 -10.87
C ASP A 211 -22.90 13.65 -9.80
N PRO A 212 -22.58 13.39 -8.51
CA PRO A 212 -23.59 13.19 -7.49
C PRO A 212 -24.46 14.43 -7.32
N ASN A 213 -25.78 14.23 -7.24
CA ASN A 213 -26.75 15.30 -7.03
C ASN A 213 -26.63 16.46 -8.06
N GLY A 214 -26.15 16.15 -9.28
CA GLY A 214 -25.96 17.12 -10.36
C GLY A 214 -24.73 18.03 -10.21
N LYS A 215 -23.81 17.73 -9.28
CA LYS A 215 -22.55 18.47 -9.10
C LYS A 215 -21.48 17.89 -10.01
N SER A 216 -21.16 18.60 -11.10
CA SER A 216 -20.24 18.08 -12.11
C SER A 216 -18.85 17.78 -11.54
N SER A 217 -18.37 16.56 -11.73
CA SER A 217 -17.07 16.05 -11.27
C SER A 217 -16.80 16.32 -9.78
N ALA A 218 -17.85 16.31 -8.97
CA ALA A 218 -17.68 16.27 -7.52
C ALA A 218 -17.09 14.94 -7.07
N GLY A 219 -17.32 13.89 -7.85
CA GLY A 219 -16.82 12.54 -7.62
C GLY A 219 -17.69 11.75 -6.66
N LYS A 220 -17.60 10.43 -6.75
CA LYS A 220 -18.21 9.48 -5.82
C LYS A 220 -17.16 8.45 -5.40
N SER A 221 -17.36 7.87 -4.22
CA SER A 221 -16.75 6.60 -3.83
C SER A 221 -17.85 5.63 -3.45
N TYR A 222 -17.60 4.33 -3.65
CA TYR A 222 -18.56 3.28 -3.33
C TYR A 222 -17.88 2.30 -2.39
N VAL A 223 -18.50 2.08 -1.25
CA VAL A 223 -18.17 0.98 -0.36
C VAL A 223 -18.99 -0.21 -0.83
N VAL A 224 -18.34 -1.34 -1.05
CA VAL A 224 -18.92 -2.57 -1.54
C VAL A 224 -18.68 -3.63 -0.48
N PHE A 225 -19.76 -4.20 0.05
CA PHE A 225 -19.62 -5.18 1.13
C PHE A 225 -19.10 -6.53 0.62
N GLY A 226 -18.27 -7.16 1.44
CA GLY A 226 -17.74 -8.51 1.25
C GLY A 226 -18.87 -9.52 1.03
N LYS A 227 -18.60 -10.57 0.24
CA LYS A 227 -19.53 -11.69 0.03
C LYS A 227 -18.83 -12.93 -0.53
N ALA A 228 -19.26 -14.08 -0.02
CA ALA A 228 -18.80 -15.40 -0.47
C ALA A 228 -19.22 -15.80 -1.91
N ASN A 229 -20.28 -15.19 -2.48
CA ASN A 229 -20.78 -15.60 -3.79
C ASN A 229 -20.13 -14.80 -4.94
N SER A 230 -20.13 -15.37 -6.15
CA SER A 230 -19.54 -14.74 -7.34
C SER A 230 -20.49 -13.84 -8.16
N SER A 231 -21.66 -13.47 -7.61
CA SER A 231 -22.63 -12.64 -8.35
C SER A 231 -22.07 -11.24 -8.63
N ALA A 232 -22.30 -10.70 -9.82
CA ALA A 232 -21.86 -9.35 -10.15
C ALA A 232 -22.57 -8.29 -9.28
N ILE A 233 -21.83 -7.22 -8.96
CA ILE A 233 -22.36 -6.02 -8.30
C ILE A 233 -22.47 -4.90 -9.34
N ASN A 234 -23.51 -4.08 -9.25
CA ASN A 234 -23.63 -2.86 -10.02
C ASN A 234 -23.62 -1.69 -9.04
N LEU A 235 -22.72 -0.72 -9.23
CA LEU A 235 -22.62 0.45 -8.36
C LEU A 235 -23.91 1.29 -8.35
N SER A 236 -24.71 1.22 -9.42
CA SER A 236 -26.05 1.82 -9.45
C SER A 236 -27.03 1.22 -8.44
N ALA A 237 -26.86 -0.04 -8.03
CA ALA A 237 -27.66 -0.66 -6.97
C ALA A 237 -27.20 -0.24 -5.56
N ILE A 238 -25.92 0.12 -5.40
CA ILE A 238 -25.38 0.70 -4.17
C ILE A 238 -25.82 2.16 -4.03
N ALA A 239 -25.86 2.90 -5.15
CA ALA A 239 -26.29 4.30 -5.20
C ALA A 239 -27.81 4.50 -5.25
N ASP A 240 -28.62 3.43 -5.28
CA ASP A 240 -30.07 3.55 -5.28
C ASP A 240 -30.57 4.16 -3.96
N ALA A 241 -31.04 5.40 -4.02
CA ALA A 241 -31.55 6.13 -2.85
C ALA A 241 -32.81 5.49 -2.21
N SER A 242 -33.53 4.62 -2.94
CA SER A 242 -34.76 4.00 -2.45
C SER A 242 -34.50 2.66 -1.78
N ASN A 243 -33.53 1.89 -2.27
CA ASN A 243 -33.23 0.55 -1.78
C ASN A 243 -31.77 0.17 -2.09
N PRO A 244 -30.79 0.79 -1.41
CA PRO A 244 -29.39 0.49 -1.63
C PRO A 244 -29.09 -0.94 -1.16
N THR A 245 -28.28 -1.69 -1.93
CA THR A 245 -27.91 -3.06 -1.60
C THR A 245 -26.42 -3.31 -1.87
N GLY A 246 -25.79 -4.14 -1.04
CA GLY A 246 -24.40 -4.56 -1.22
C GLY A 246 -23.34 -3.51 -0.88
N GLY A 247 -23.71 -2.49 -0.08
CA GLY A 247 -22.78 -1.44 0.36
C GLY A 247 -23.45 -0.08 0.53
N PHE A 248 -22.68 1.00 0.45
CA PHE A 248 -23.18 2.38 0.44
C PHE A 248 -22.32 3.31 -0.45
N VAL A 249 -22.93 4.39 -0.94
CA VAL A 249 -22.24 5.42 -1.74
C VAL A 249 -21.84 6.62 -0.88
N ILE A 250 -20.67 7.19 -1.17
CA ILE A 250 -20.13 8.43 -0.62
C ILE A 250 -20.13 9.47 -1.74
N ASN A 251 -20.94 10.52 -1.60
CA ASN A 251 -21.12 11.57 -2.59
C ASN A 251 -20.21 12.78 -2.32
N GLY A 252 -19.53 13.25 -3.37
CA GLY A 252 -18.70 14.45 -3.36
C GLY A 252 -19.38 15.73 -2.86
N GLU A 253 -18.58 16.58 -2.20
CA GLU A 253 -19.06 17.83 -1.58
C GLU A 253 -19.43 18.89 -2.62
N ALA A 254 -18.52 19.27 -3.52
CA ALA A 254 -18.72 20.35 -4.48
C ALA A 254 -18.21 20.02 -5.89
N THR A 255 -18.70 20.78 -6.88
CA THR A 255 -18.31 20.67 -8.30
C THR A 255 -16.79 20.76 -8.45
N SER A 256 -16.21 19.86 -9.25
CA SER A 256 -14.77 19.81 -9.55
C SER A 256 -13.86 19.55 -8.34
N ASP A 257 -14.39 19.01 -7.24
CA ASP A 257 -13.57 18.57 -6.11
C ASP A 257 -12.80 17.27 -6.44
N TYR A 258 -13.30 16.46 -7.39
CA TYR A 258 -12.74 15.18 -7.80
C TYR A 258 -12.57 14.19 -6.63
N SER A 259 -13.56 14.10 -5.75
CA SER A 259 -13.52 13.14 -4.63
C SER A 259 -13.50 11.70 -5.13
N GLY A 260 -12.76 10.81 -4.47
CA GLY A 260 -12.55 9.44 -4.95
C GLY A 260 -11.47 9.32 -6.02
N VAL A 261 -10.63 10.34 -6.20
CA VAL A 261 -9.40 10.23 -7.01
C VAL A 261 -8.37 9.29 -6.38
N SER A 262 -8.38 9.22 -5.05
CA SER A 262 -7.62 8.28 -4.24
C SER A 262 -8.50 7.87 -3.05
N VAL A 263 -8.57 6.57 -2.79
CA VAL A 263 -9.33 5.96 -1.70
C VAL A 263 -8.47 4.90 -1.00
N SER A 264 -8.68 4.70 0.30
CA SER A 264 -8.05 3.64 1.08
C SER A 264 -8.90 3.35 2.32
N SER A 265 -8.75 2.17 2.91
CA SER A 265 -9.05 1.99 4.34
C SER A 265 -8.27 3.03 5.16
N ALA A 266 -8.86 3.47 6.25
CA ALA A 266 -8.22 4.29 7.26
C ALA A 266 -7.85 3.48 8.52
N GLY A 267 -8.22 2.19 8.60
CA GLY A 267 -8.21 1.45 9.86
C GLY A 267 -9.24 2.01 10.85
N ASP A 268 -9.17 1.62 12.13
CA ASP A 268 -10.04 2.14 13.18
C ASP A 268 -9.46 3.43 13.78
N VAL A 269 -9.60 4.53 13.04
CA VAL A 269 -9.05 5.82 13.48
C VAL A 269 -9.83 6.44 14.63
N ASN A 270 -10.97 5.88 15.00
CA ASN A 270 -11.91 6.45 15.95
C ASN A 270 -12.07 5.62 17.23
N GLY A 271 -11.62 4.36 17.21
CA GLY A 271 -11.60 3.41 18.31
C GLY A 271 -12.95 2.75 18.58
N ASP A 272 -13.82 2.63 17.57
CA ASP A 272 -15.14 1.99 17.71
C ASP A 272 -15.19 0.52 17.25
N GLY A 273 -14.07 0.00 16.75
CA GLY A 273 -13.88 -1.37 16.30
C GLY A 273 -14.44 -1.66 14.91
N LEU A 274 -14.85 -0.64 14.16
CA LEU A 274 -15.11 -0.75 12.73
C LEU A 274 -13.97 -0.08 11.96
N ASP A 275 -13.63 -0.63 10.80
CA ASP A 275 -12.70 0.05 9.92
C ASP A 275 -13.35 1.32 9.33
N ASP A 276 -12.57 2.38 9.29
CA ASP A 276 -12.93 3.67 8.72
C ASP A 276 -12.33 3.81 7.31
N LEU A 277 -12.68 4.89 6.62
CA LEU A 277 -12.30 5.13 5.23
C LEU A 277 -11.66 6.50 5.06
N ILE A 278 -10.70 6.63 4.15
CA ILE A 278 -10.19 7.92 3.71
C ILE A 278 -10.41 8.15 2.21
N VAL A 279 -10.96 9.32 1.87
CA VAL A 279 -11.29 9.72 0.49
C VAL A 279 -10.63 11.05 0.17
N GLY A 280 -9.76 11.05 -0.84
CA GLY A 280 -9.09 12.25 -1.35
C GLY A 280 -9.95 13.03 -2.35
N ALA A 281 -9.92 14.36 -2.27
CA ALA A 281 -10.60 15.31 -3.15
C ALA A 281 -9.66 16.49 -3.48
N LYS A 282 -8.70 16.22 -4.37
CA LYS A 282 -7.59 17.13 -4.68
C LYS A 282 -8.00 18.49 -5.25
N GLY A 283 -9.18 18.58 -5.87
CA GLY A 283 -9.68 19.82 -6.49
C GLY A 283 -10.39 20.75 -5.52
N ALA A 284 -10.62 20.32 -4.28
CA ALA A 284 -11.43 21.09 -3.34
C ALA A 284 -10.76 22.39 -2.89
N ASP A 285 -11.62 23.37 -2.56
CA ASP A 285 -11.21 24.75 -2.22
C ASP A 285 -11.49 25.11 -0.75
N PRO A 286 -10.87 24.44 0.24
CA PRO A 286 -11.14 24.71 1.65
C PRO A 286 -10.83 26.16 2.03
N SER A 287 -11.82 26.83 2.61
CA SER A 287 -11.74 28.25 2.96
C SER A 287 -11.40 29.17 1.77
N GLY A 288 -11.80 28.77 0.55
CA GLY A 288 -11.59 29.54 -0.69
C GLY A 288 -10.17 29.47 -1.26
N ARG A 289 -9.31 28.57 -0.75
CA ARG A 289 -7.95 28.35 -1.28
C ARG A 289 -8.02 27.40 -2.48
N SER A 290 -7.87 27.96 -3.68
CA SER A 290 -8.01 27.22 -4.93
C SER A 290 -7.09 25.99 -5.01
N ASN A 291 -7.65 24.81 -5.28
CA ASN A 291 -6.97 23.53 -5.38
C ASN A 291 -6.03 23.22 -4.19
N ALA A 292 -6.38 23.72 -3.00
CA ALA A 292 -5.64 23.31 -1.80
C ALA A 292 -5.92 21.85 -1.46
N GLY A 293 -7.07 21.33 -1.90
CA GLY A 293 -7.49 19.95 -1.74
C GLY A 293 -8.06 19.67 -0.35
N LYS A 294 -8.92 18.66 -0.27
CA LYS A 294 -9.45 18.11 0.99
C LYS A 294 -9.27 16.59 0.99
N SER A 295 -9.14 16.02 2.17
CA SER A 295 -9.35 14.59 2.39
C SER A 295 -10.47 14.44 3.42
N TYR A 296 -11.25 13.38 3.30
CA TYR A 296 -12.36 13.10 4.22
C TYR A 296 -12.14 11.73 4.83
N VAL A 297 -12.18 11.71 6.15
CA VAL A 297 -12.29 10.49 6.92
C VAL A 297 -13.78 10.23 7.10
N VAL A 298 -14.21 9.03 6.76
CA VAL A 298 -15.60 8.58 6.82
C VAL A 298 -15.65 7.40 7.77
N PHE A 299 -16.41 7.52 8.85
CA PHE A 299 -16.46 6.45 9.84
C PHE A 299 -17.26 5.24 9.34
N GLY A 300 -16.79 4.05 9.71
CA GLY A 300 -17.44 2.77 9.46
C GLY A 300 -18.88 2.74 9.97
N LYS A 301 -19.73 1.96 9.30
CA LYS A 301 -21.13 1.76 9.70
C LYS A 301 -21.73 0.50 9.10
N VAL A 302 -22.57 -0.15 9.90
CA VAL A 302 -23.39 -1.32 9.51
C VAL A 302 -24.41 -1.01 8.39
N GLY A 303 -24.92 0.23 8.32
CA GLY A 303 -26.03 0.59 7.44
C GLY A 303 -25.63 0.87 5.99
N SER A 304 -26.56 0.74 5.05
CA SER A 304 -26.35 1.05 3.62
C SER A 304 -26.73 2.47 3.19
N SER A 305 -27.06 3.36 4.12
CA SER A 305 -27.43 4.75 3.79
C SER A 305 -26.28 5.50 3.10
N ALA A 306 -26.59 6.30 2.08
CA ALA A 306 -25.59 7.15 1.45
C ALA A 306 -25.00 8.17 2.44
N ILE A 307 -23.74 8.55 2.20
CA ILE A 307 -23.04 9.61 2.92
C ILE A 307 -22.80 10.75 1.94
N ASP A 308 -23.09 11.98 2.34
CA ASP A 308 -22.71 13.18 1.59
C ASP A 308 -21.52 13.84 2.29
N LEU A 309 -20.39 14.02 1.60
CA LEU A 309 -19.19 14.60 2.21
C LEU A 309 -19.41 16.01 2.78
N SER A 310 -20.45 16.72 2.30
CA SER A 310 -20.88 18.00 2.88
C SER A 310 -21.35 17.90 4.34
N THR A 311 -21.83 16.74 4.81
CA THR A 311 -22.23 16.57 6.22
C THR A 311 -21.02 16.35 7.13
N ILE A 312 -19.96 15.72 6.61
CA ILE A 312 -18.68 15.58 7.31
C ILE A 312 -17.95 16.93 7.38
N ALA A 313 -18.04 17.73 6.32
CA ALA A 313 -17.46 19.06 6.28
C ALA A 313 -18.30 20.18 6.93
N ASP A 314 -19.47 19.85 7.52
CA ASP A 314 -20.30 20.87 8.17
C ASP A 314 -19.56 21.45 9.39
N ALA A 315 -19.16 22.71 9.30
CA ALA A 315 -18.46 23.42 10.37
C ALA A 315 -19.28 23.58 11.66
N LYS A 316 -20.60 23.38 11.62
CA LYS A 316 -21.48 23.51 12.79
C LYS A 316 -21.76 22.19 13.46
N ASN A 317 -22.08 21.15 12.70
CA ASN A 317 -22.49 19.85 13.22
C ASN A 317 -21.93 18.71 12.33
N PRO A 318 -20.61 18.51 12.30
CA PRO A 318 -20.03 17.44 11.51
C PRO A 318 -20.43 16.09 12.11
N THR A 319 -20.76 15.11 11.26
CA THR A 319 -21.16 13.76 11.67
C THR A 319 -20.61 12.70 10.72
N GLY A 320 -20.35 11.49 11.23
CA GLY A 320 -19.92 10.34 10.43
C GLY A 320 -18.49 10.42 9.91
N GLY A 321 -17.62 11.18 10.60
CA GLY A 321 -16.21 11.34 10.22
C GLY A 321 -15.68 12.75 10.49
N PHE A 322 -14.57 13.10 9.84
CA PHE A 322 -14.02 14.47 9.86
C PHE A 322 -13.31 14.83 8.54
N VAL A 323 -13.20 16.13 8.26
CA VAL A 323 -12.52 16.65 7.08
C VAL A 323 -11.10 17.14 7.41
N ILE A 324 -10.16 16.87 6.51
CA ILE A 324 -8.77 17.35 6.52
C ILE A 324 -8.63 18.39 5.41
N ASN A 325 -8.47 19.66 5.80
CA ASN A 325 -8.36 20.78 4.87
C ASN A 325 -6.89 21.04 4.49
N GLY A 326 -6.59 21.11 3.18
CA GLY A 326 -5.26 21.41 2.64
C GLY A 326 -4.62 22.68 3.19
N GLU A 327 -3.29 22.80 3.10
CA GLU A 327 -2.52 23.92 3.69
C GLU A 327 -2.53 25.18 2.80
N ALA A 328 -2.12 25.07 1.54
CA ALA A 328 -2.02 26.21 0.63
C ALA A 328 -2.62 25.94 -0.75
N ALA A 329 -2.88 27.00 -1.51
CA ALA A 329 -3.49 26.90 -2.83
C ALA A 329 -2.58 26.13 -3.81
N ASN A 330 -3.18 25.23 -4.59
CA ASN A 330 -2.53 24.33 -5.56
C ASN A 330 -1.60 23.27 -4.94
N ASP A 331 -1.70 23.01 -3.63
CA ASP A 331 -1.00 21.90 -3.00
C ASP A 331 -1.61 20.54 -3.39
N GLU A 332 -2.88 20.53 -3.80
CA GLU A 332 -3.63 19.33 -4.21
C GLU A 332 -3.66 18.23 -3.15
N ASN A 333 -3.86 18.60 -1.87
CA ASN A 333 -4.03 17.62 -0.79
C ASN A 333 -5.13 16.59 -1.12
N GLY A 334 -4.86 15.32 -0.80
CA GLY A 334 -5.76 14.22 -1.14
C GLY A 334 -5.55 13.72 -2.57
N PHE A 335 -4.43 14.06 -3.21
CA PHE A 335 -4.00 13.42 -4.45
C PHE A 335 -3.70 11.93 -4.22
N SER A 336 -3.04 11.62 -3.10
CA SER A 336 -2.79 10.26 -2.58
C SER A 336 -3.15 10.24 -1.10
N VAL A 337 -3.89 9.23 -0.67
CA VAL A 337 -4.25 8.99 0.74
C VAL A 337 -4.04 7.52 1.08
N SER A 338 -3.74 7.21 2.33
CA SER A 338 -3.62 5.84 2.84
C SER A 338 -3.76 5.81 4.36
N ASN A 339 -4.14 4.64 4.91
CA ASN A 339 -3.84 4.31 6.30
C ASN A 339 -2.33 4.47 6.57
N ALA A 340 -1.98 4.95 7.76
CA ALA A 340 -0.61 4.99 8.25
C ALA A 340 -0.32 3.90 9.30
N GLY A 341 -1.34 3.23 9.83
CA GLY A 341 -1.22 2.40 11.03
C GLY A 341 -1.08 3.26 12.29
N ASP A 342 -0.76 2.67 13.44
CA ASP A 342 -0.49 3.40 14.68
C ASP A 342 0.95 3.89 14.71
N VAL A 343 1.20 5.00 14.01
CA VAL A 343 2.57 5.55 13.91
C VAL A 343 3.02 6.24 15.19
N ASN A 344 2.12 6.43 16.15
CA ASN A 344 2.37 7.24 17.34
C ASN A 344 2.30 6.44 18.65
N GLY A 345 1.78 5.21 18.60
CA GLY A 345 1.66 4.26 19.70
C GLY A 345 0.49 4.54 20.63
N ASP A 346 -0.58 5.21 20.17
CA ASP A 346 -1.77 5.50 20.99
C ASP A 346 -2.93 4.52 20.81
N GLY A 347 -2.75 3.52 19.94
CA GLY A 347 -3.69 2.43 19.69
C GLY A 347 -4.85 2.81 18.77
N LEU A 348 -4.77 3.97 18.11
CA LEU A 348 -5.67 4.34 17.01
C LEU A 348 -4.88 4.31 15.70
N ASP A 349 -5.53 3.90 14.62
CA ASP A 349 -4.93 4.05 13.31
C ASP A 349 -4.79 5.54 12.94
N ASP A 350 -3.66 5.88 12.35
CA ASP A 350 -3.33 7.20 11.85
C ASP A 350 -3.44 7.26 10.31
N LEU A 351 -3.31 8.44 9.74
CA LEU A 351 -3.52 8.66 8.31
C LEU A 351 -2.32 9.36 7.68
N ILE A 352 -2.01 9.03 6.43
CA ILE A 352 -1.06 9.80 5.62
C ILE A 352 -1.74 10.39 4.37
N VAL A 353 -1.54 11.70 4.17
CA VAL A 353 -2.07 12.42 3.01
C VAL A 353 -0.95 13.12 2.23
N GLY A 354 -0.92 12.90 0.93
CA GLY A 354 0.04 13.48 -0.01
C GLY A 354 -0.45 14.78 -0.64
N ALA A 355 0.48 15.74 -0.76
CA ALA A 355 0.31 17.02 -1.45
C ALA A 355 1.54 17.26 -2.35
N ASP A 356 1.60 16.52 -3.47
CA ASP A 356 2.78 16.42 -4.36
C ASP A 356 3.18 17.76 -4.99
N LYS A 357 2.25 18.72 -5.08
CA LYS A 357 2.49 20.05 -5.64
C LYS A 357 2.83 21.11 -4.59
N ALA A 358 2.80 20.75 -3.31
CA ALA A 358 3.12 21.68 -2.24
C ALA A 358 4.53 22.26 -2.39
N SER A 359 4.64 23.55 -2.11
CA SER A 359 5.89 24.30 -2.24
C SER A 359 6.43 24.69 -0.87
N LEU A 360 7.73 24.50 -0.67
CA LEU A 360 8.45 25.01 0.48
C LEU A 360 9.21 26.28 0.11
N THR A 361 9.59 27.08 1.11
CA THR A 361 10.43 28.27 0.90
C THR A 361 11.68 27.91 0.10
N GLY A 362 11.79 28.43 -1.12
CA GLY A 362 12.92 28.18 -2.02
C GLY A 362 12.88 26.84 -2.78
N LYS A 363 11.86 26.00 -2.60
CA LYS A 363 11.70 24.70 -3.27
C LYS A 363 10.27 24.53 -3.79
N SER A 364 10.00 25.03 -5.00
CA SER A 364 8.68 24.86 -5.62
C SER A 364 8.43 23.39 -5.96
N LYS A 365 7.22 22.89 -5.66
CA LYS A 365 6.78 21.52 -5.95
C LYS A 365 7.77 20.45 -5.45
N ALA A 366 8.42 20.72 -4.32
CA ALA A 366 9.15 19.68 -3.60
C ALA A 366 8.18 18.62 -3.05
N GLY A 367 6.93 19.02 -2.82
CA GLY A 367 5.89 18.20 -2.25
C GLY A 367 5.95 18.19 -0.72
N LYS A 368 4.82 17.83 -0.13
CA LYS A 368 4.67 17.56 1.30
C LYS A 368 3.79 16.34 1.48
N SER A 369 4.00 15.63 2.57
CA SER A 369 3.02 14.67 3.10
C SER A 369 2.69 15.05 4.53
N TYR A 370 1.53 14.65 5.02
CA TYR A 370 1.09 14.95 6.38
C TYR A 370 0.59 13.68 7.00
N VAL A 371 1.10 13.40 8.18
CA VAL A 371 0.58 12.39 9.06
C VAL A 371 -0.45 13.06 9.95
N VAL A 372 -1.64 12.48 10.02
CA VAL A 372 -2.77 12.98 10.78
C VAL A 372 -3.18 11.91 11.77
N PHE A 373 -3.11 12.24 13.06
CA PHE A 373 -3.39 11.25 14.08
C PHE A 373 -4.88 10.93 14.19
N GLY A 374 -5.18 9.66 14.47
CA GLY A 374 -6.51 9.14 14.74
C GLY A 374 -7.23 9.91 15.84
N LYS A 375 -8.55 10.02 15.73
CA LYS A 375 -9.39 10.64 16.77
C LYS A 375 -10.87 10.26 16.64
N ALA A 376 -11.49 10.04 17.79
CA ALA A 376 -12.92 9.76 17.91
C ALA A 376 -13.86 10.93 17.56
N ASN A 377 -13.39 12.18 17.61
CA ASN A 377 -14.28 13.34 17.40
C ASN A 377 -14.35 13.77 15.92
N SER A 378 -15.44 14.44 15.54
CA SER A 378 -15.66 14.91 14.15
C SER A 378 -15.08 16.29 13.83
N SER A 379 -14.21 16.85 14.69
CA SER A 379 -13.65 18.20 14.45
C SER A 379 -12.77 18.22 13.20
N ALA A 380 -12.93 19.23 12.35
CA ALA A 380 -12.08 19.39 11.17
C ALA A 380 -10.60 19.62 11.54
N ILE A 381 -9.70 19.09 10.71
CA ILE A 381 -8.26 19.32 10.79
C ILE A 381 -7.86 20.28 9.67
N ASN A 382 -6.93 21.19 9.95
CA ASN A 382 -6.32 22.03 8.94
C ASN A 382 -4.84 21.67 8.87
N LEU A 383 -4.33 21.30 7.70
CA LEU A 383 -2.93 20.89 7.57
C LEU A 383 -1.93 21.99 7.94
N SER A 384 -2.35 23.26 7.92
CA SER A 384 -1.56 24.38 8.45
C SER A 384 -1.30 24.29 9.96
N THR A 385 -2.15 23.62 10.75
CA THR A 385 -1.90 23.40 12.19
C THR A 385 -0.95 22.24 12.43
N ILE A 386 -0.93 21.24 11.56
CA ILE A 386 0.06 20.16 11.58
C ILE A 386 1.44 20.68 11.15
N ALA A 387 1.47 21.59 10.18
CA ALA A 387 2.69 22.21 9.68
C ALA A 387 3.20 23.40 10.52
N ASP A 388 2.52 23.77 11.61
CA ASP A 388 2.95 24.87 12.47
C ASP A 388 4.26 24.50 13.19
N ALA A 389 5.37 25.11 12.78
CA ALA A 389 6.69 24.87 13.35
C ALA A 389 6.80 25.23 14.84
N SER A 390 5.88 26.03 15.38
CA SER A 390 5.92 26.46 16.78
C SER A 390 5.11 25.55 17.71
N ASN A 391 4.01 24.99 17.21
CA ASN A 391 3.09 24.17 18.00
C ASN A 391 2.27 23.23 17.11
N PRO A 392 2.89 22.20 16.53
CA PRO A 392 2.19 21.25 15.67
C PRO A 392 1.24 20.38 16.49
N LEU A 393 -0.01 20.23 16.03
CA LEU A 393 -1.07 19.50 16.73
C LEU A 393 -1.78 18.52 15.80
N GLY A 394 -2.08 17.32 16.31
CA GLY A 394 -2.84 16.28 15.61
C GLY A 394 -2.07 15.55 14.51
N GLY A 395 -0.74 15.46 14.64
CA GLY A 395 0.14 14.78 13.70
C GLY A 395 1.41 15.58 13.38
N PHE A 396 2.09 15.25 12.28
CA PHE A 396 3.30 15.94 11.83
C PHE A 396 3.40 16.04 10.30
N VAL A 397 4.14 17.05 9.83
CA VAL A 397 4.40 17.25 8.40
C VAL A 397 5.73 16.62 7.97
N ILE A 398 5.75 16.04 6.78
CA ILE A 398 6.92 15.51 6.07
C ILE A 398 7.22 16.44 4.89
N ASN A 399 8.33 17.15 4.97
CA ASN A 399 8.74 18.17 4.01
C ASN A 399 9.65 17.61 2.92
N GLY A 400 9.31 17.87 1.65
CA GLY A 400 10.07 17.42 0.47
C GLY A 400 11.54 17.86 0.43
N GLU A 401 12.39 17.02 -0.18
CA GLU A 401 13.85 17.21 -0.22
C GLU A 401 14.27 18.35 -1.16
N ALA A 402 13.97 18.27 -2.46
CA ALA A 402 14.45 19.23 -3.46
C ALA A 402 13.34 19.77 -4.37
N LEU A 403 13.67 20.81 -5.13
CA LEU A 403 12.74 21.47 -6.04
C LEU A 403 12.27 20.51 -7.13
N GLY A 404 10.95 20.39 -7.29
CA GLY A 404 10.34 19.61 -8.37
C GLY A 404 10.31 18.09 -8.15
N ASP A 405 10.80 17.58 -7.01
CA ASP A 405 10.82 16.15 -6.69
C ASP A 405 9.42 15.52 -6.64
N GLN A 406 8.40 16.33 -6.32
CA GLN A 406 7.01 15.91 -6.13
C GLN A 406 6.85 14.77 -5.13
N SER A 407 7.48 14.92 -3.94
CA SER A 407 7.27 13.98 -2.84
C SER A 407 5.81 13.99 -2.37
N GLY A 408 5.28 12.83 -2.01
CA GLY A 408 3.85 12.69 -1.68
C GLY A 408 2.95 12.44 -2.88
N ILE A 409 3.53 12.11 -4.05
CA ILE A 409 2.78 11.65 -5.23
C ILE A 409 2.09 10.30 -4.99
N SER A 410 2.72 9.46 -4.17
CA SER A 410 2.21 8.20 -3.65
C SER A 410 2.68 8.10 -2.20
N VAL A 411 1.76 7.79 -1.30
CA VAL A 411 2.01 7.58 0.13
C VAL A 411 1.32 6.30 0.56
N SER A 412 1.90 5.59 1.52
CA SER A 412 1.34 4.38 2.12
C SER A 412 1.89 4.19 3.53
N SER A 413 1.18 3.45 4.38
CA SER A 413 1.83 2.74 5.49
C SER A 413 2.96 1.85 4.94
N ALA A 414 4.00 1.71 5.71
CA ALA A 414 5.10 0.77 5.50
C ALA A 414 5.00 -0.44 6.44
N GLY A 415 4.09 -0.44 7.42
CA GLY A 415 4.13 -1.38 8.55
C GLY A 415 5.33 -1.11 9.46
N ASP A 416 5.63 -2.01 10.39
CA ASP A 416 6.81 -1.92 11.26
C ASP A 416 8.05 -2.48 10.56
N VAL A 417 8.63 -1.69 9.65
CA VAL A 417 9.78 -2.15 8.85
C VAL A 417 11.07 -2.22 9.66
N ASN A 418 11.08 -1.69 10.88
CA ASN A 418 12.27 -1.53 11.70
C ASN A 418 12.21 -2.28 13.04
N GLY A 419 11.06 -2.87 13.39
CA GLY A 419 10.84 -3.70 14.56
C GLY A 419 10.78 -2.91 15.87
N ASP A 420 10.40 -1.63 15.84
CA ASP A 420 10.27 -0.80 17.06
C ASP A 420 8.85 -0.77 17.63
N GLY A 421 7.91 -1.44 16.98
CA GLY A 421 6.51 -1.57 17.38
C GLY A 421 5.65 -0.36 17.05
N LEU A 422 6.15 0.59 16.26
CA LEU A 422 5.36 1.65 15.66
C LEU A 422 5.25 1.41 14.16
N ASP A 423 4.09 1.74 13.58
CA ASP A 423 3.98 1.70 12.14
C ASP A 423 4.83 2.81 11.48
N ASP A 424 5.49 2.44 10.39
CA ASP A 424 6.30 3.33 9.58
C ASP A 424 5.56 3.76 8.31
N LEU A 425 6.16 4.68 7.55
CA LEU A 425 5.54 5.29 6.37
C LEU A 425 6.47 5.22 5.18
N ILE A 426 5.91 5.08 3.97
CA ILE A 426 6.66 5.24 2.73
C ILE A 426 6.09 6.38 1.86
N VAL A 427 6.99 7.26 1.40
CA VAL A 427 6.67 8.44 0.58
C VAL A 427 7.45 8.39 -0.72
N GLY A 428 6.75 8.36 -1.86
CA GLY A 428 7.33 8.41 -3.19
C GLY A 428 7.63 9.82 -3.68
N ALA A 429 8.73 10.00 -4.41
CA ALA A 429 9.16 11.24 -5.06
C ALA A 429 9.72 10.94 -6.47
N ARG A 430 8.79 10.70 -7.40
CA ARG A 430 9.07 10.18 -8.75
C ARG A 430 10.07 10.99 -9.59
N TYR A 431 10.26 12.28 -9.31
CA TYR A 431 11.12 13.16 -10.09
C TYR A 431 12.43 13.53 -9.39
N ALA A 432 12.71 12.94 -8.22
CA ALA A 432 13.97 13.15 -7.56
C ALA A 432 15.15 12.63 -8.42
N ASP A 433 16.30 13.29 -8.25
CA ASP A 433 17.53 13.04 -9.03
C ASP A 433 18.64 12.41 -8.17
N PRO A 434 18.46 11.18 -7.64
CA PRO A 434 19.46 10.54 -6.78
C PRO A 434 20.80 10.39 -7.50
N SER A 435 21.88 10.81 -6.84
CA SER A 435 23.24 10.78 -7.40
C SER A 435 23.37 11.44 -8.80
N GLY A 436 22.52 12.42 -9.10
CA GLY A 436 22.52 13.14 -10.38
C GLY A 436 21.83 12.39 -11.54
N LYS A 437 21.15 11.27 -11.29
CA LYS A 437 20.38 10.54 -12.31
C LYS A 437 19.02 11.22 -12.49
N SER A 438 18.83 11.93 -13.59
CA SER A 438 17.60 12.71 -13.82
C SER A 438 16.35 11.84 -13.77
N LYS A 439 15.39 12.19 -12.91
CA LYS A 439 14.10 11.51 -12.73
C LYS A 439 14.22 10.00 -12.53
N ALA A 440 15.31 9.54 -11.92
CA ALA A 440 15.39 8.16 -11.47
C ALA A 440 14.39 7.89 -10.34
N GLY A 441 14.02 8.94 -9.60
CA GLY A 441 13.07 8.89 -8.51
C GLY A 441 13.72 8.45 -7.20
N LYS A 442 13.07 8.81 -6.10
CA LYS A 442 13.40 8.36 -4.75
C LYS A 442 12.12 7.93 -4.05
N SER A 443 12.26 7.02 -3.09
CA SER A 443 11.25 6.80 -2.05
C SER A 443 11.91 6.99 -0.70
N TYR A 444 11.13 7.37 0.31
CA TYR A 444 11.64 7.61 1.67
C TYR A 444 10.78 6.81 2.62
N VAL A 445 11.45 5.99 3.42
CA VAL A 445 10.85 5.38 4.59
C VAL A 445 11.02 6.35 5.74
N VAL A 446 9.94 6.64 6.44
CA VAL A 446 9.88 7.58 7.55
C VAL A 446 9.40 6.79 8.77
N PHE A 447 10.24 6.73 9.80
CA PHE A 447 9.91 5.94 10.99
C PHE A 447 8.80 6.60 11.82
N GLY A 448 7.95 5.75 12.40
CA GLY A 448 6.91 6.13 13.36
C GLY A 448 7.49 6.90 14.55
N LYS A 449 6.68 7.79 15.13
CA LYS A 449 7.04 8.55 16.33
C LYS A 449 5.84 9.16 17.03
N ALA A 450 5.88 9.13 18.36
CA ALA A 450 4.87 9.74 19.24
C ALA A 450 4.86 11.28 19.25
N ASN A 451 5.89 11.97 18.75
CA ASN A 451 5.95 13.43 18.80
C ASN A 451 5.47 14.08 17.50
N ASN A 452 5.08 15.35 17.56
CA ASN A 452 4.54 16.09 16.41
C ASN A 452 5.59 16.85 15.59
N SER A 453 6.89 16.63 15.84
CA SER A 453 7.95 17.40 15.18
C SER A 453 7.97 17.13 13.68
N ALA A 454 8.15 18.17 12.86
CA ALA A 454 8.25 18.02 11.42
C ALA A 454 9.47 17.17 11.02
N ILE A 455 9.31 16.37 9.96
CA ILE A 455 10.39 15.62 9.33
C ILE A 455 10.76 16.32 8.02
N ASN A 456 12.05 16.39 7.72
CA ASN A 456 12.54 16.87 6.43
C ASN A 456 13.17 15.69 5.70
N LEU A 457 12.71 15.37 4.49
CA LEU A 457 13.27 14.25 3.71
C LEU A 457 14.76 14.43 3.41
N SER A 458 15.26 15.68 3.40
CA SER A 458 16.69 15.95 3.31
C SER A 458 17.51 15.43 4.50
N ALA A 459 16.90 15.28 5.68
CA ALA A 459 17.56 14.69 6.86
C ALA A 459 17.59 13.17 6.79
N ILE A 460 16.56 12.54 6.20
CA ILE A 460 16.55 11.09 5.91
C ILE A 460 17.57 10.76 4.81
N ALA A 461 17.71 11.63 3.81
CA ALA A 461 18.67 11.46 2.72
C ALA A 461 20.11 11.88 3.06
N ASP A 462 20.39 12.37 4.27
CA ASP A 462 21.74 12.77 4.68
C ASP A 462 22.63 11.53 4.82
N ALA A 463 23.52 11.32 3.84
CA ALA A 463 24.43 10.19 3.82
C ALA A 463 25.41 10.14 5.00
N SER A 464 25.58 11.23 5.75
CA SER A 464 26.49 11.30 6.90
C SER A 464 25.81 10.95 8.22
N ASN A 465 24.51 11.23 8.35
CA ASN A 465 23.74 10.99 9.56
C ASN A 465 22.23 10.99 9.24
N PRO A 466 21.71 9.91 8.64
CA PRO A 466 20.30 9.81 8.32
C PRO A 466 19.47 9.69 9.60
N LEU A 467 18.44 10.52 9.73
CA LEU A 467 17.59 10.60 10.93
C LEU A 467 16.13 10.34 10.59
N GLY A 468 15.48 9.48 11.38
CA GLY A 468 14.03 9.23 11.31
C GLY A 468 13.59 8.40 10.11
N GLY A 469 14.46 7.53 9.59
CA GLY A 469 14.16 6.60 8.49
C GLY A 469 15.33 6.41 7.52
N PHE A 470 15.05 5.92 6.31
CA PHE A 470 16.05 5.75 5.26
C PHE A 470 15.52 6.08 3.86
N VAL A 471 16.42 6.42 2.94
CA VAL A 471 16.09 6.74 1.54
C VAL A 471 16.35 5.55 0.61
N ILE A 472 15.46 5.33 -0.34
CA ILE A 472 15.55 4.35 -1.43
C ILE A 472 15.81 5.13 -2.73
N ASN A 473 16.99 4.93 -3.32
CA ASN A 473 17.42 5.65 -4.52
C ASN A 473 17.13 4.86 -5.80
N GLY A 474 16.51 5.53 -6.78
CA GLY A 474 16.22 4.99 -8.11
C GLY A 474 17.43 4.45 -8.87
N GLU A 475 17.19 3.41 -9.67
CA GLU A 475 18.21 2.68 -10.42
C GLU A 475 18.78 3.50 -11.59
N ALA A 476 17.97 3.86 -12.59
CA ALA A 476 18.40 4.56 -13.79
C ALA A 476 17.60 5.84 -14.06
N ALA A 477 18.17 6.74 -14.85
CA ALA A 477 17.52 8.00 -15.20
C ALA A 477 16.21 7.75 -15.97
N PHE A 478 15.19 8.53 -15.66
CA PHE A 478 13.83 8.47 -16.24
C PHE A 478 12.98 7.25 -15.88
N ASP A 479 13.47 6.36 -15.00
CA ASP A 479 12.70 5.22 -14.49
C ASP A 479 11.47 5.65 -13.65
N GLU A 480 11.51 6.86 -13.09
CA GLU A 480 10.45 7.44 -12.24
C GLU A 480 10.05 6.53 -11.06
N SER A 481 11.04 5.90 -10.40
CA SER A 481 10.79 5.09 -9.20
C SER A 481 10.14 5.89 -8.08
N GLY A 482 9.25 5.27 -7.31
CA GLY A 482 8.43 5.98 -6.31
C GLY A 482 7.24 6.71 -6.92
N PHE A 483 6.87 6.40 -8.17
CA PHE A 483 5.57 6.77 -8.73
C PHE A 483 4.42 6.06 -8.00
N SER A 484 4.64 4.80 -7.63
CA SER A 484 3.77 3.97 -6.81
C SER A 484 4.61 3.32 -5.71
N VAL A 485 4.13 3.36 -4.47
CA VAL A 485 4.75 2.76 -3.29
C VAL A 485 3.67 2.14 -2.42
N SER A 486 4.00 1.05 -1.72
CA SER A 486 3.11 0.38 -0.77
C SER A 486 3.95 -0.41 0.25
N SER A 487 3.38 -0.69 1.42
CA SER A 487 3.80 -1.86 2.20
C SER A 487 3.64 -3.12 1.35
N ALA A 488 4.52 -4.08 1.57
CA ALA A 488 4.47 -5.41 1.00
C ALA A 488 4.03 -6.48 2.03
N GLY A 489 3.89 -6.12 3.32
CA GLY A 489 3.79 -7.09 4.41
C GLY A 489 5.11 -7.85 4.62
N ASP A 490 5.12 -8.93 5.38
CA ASP A 490 6.29 -9.79 5.58
C ASP A 490 6.41 -10.81 4.44
N VAL A 491 6.97 -10.37 3.31
CA VAL A 491 7.09 -11.25 2.13
C VAL A 491 8.20 -12.29 2.28
N ASN A 492 9.04 -12.15 3.30
CA ASN A 492 10.28 -12.90 3.44
C ASN A 492 10.29 -13.82 4.67
N GLY A 493 9.33 -13.62 5.58
CA GLY A 493 9.09 -14.40 6.79
C GLY A 493 10.04 -14.04 7.93
N ASP A 494 10.60 -12.82 7.95
CA ASP A 494 11.53 -12.38 8.99
C ASP A 494 10.89 -11.59 10.14
N GLY A 495 9.58 -11.36 10.06
CA GLY A 495 8.78 -10.65 11.05
C GLY A 495 8.94 -9.13 11.01
N LEU A 496 9.62 -8.59 9.98
CA LEU A 496 9.59 -7.17 9.67
C LEU A 496 8.73 -6.96 8.43
N ASP A 497 8.01 -5.84 8.41
CA ASP A 497 7.30 -5.47 7.19
C ASP A 497 8.26 -5.07 6.07
N ASP A 498 7.94 -5.51 4.87
CA ASP A 498 8.69 -5.24 3.65
C ASP A 498 7.97 -4.16 2.81
N LEU A 499 8.64 -3.72 1.75
CA LEU A 499 8.19 -2.59 0.92
C LEU A 499 8.18 -2.96 -0.55
N ILE A 500 7.22 -2.41 -1.31
CA ILE A 500 7.24 -2.48 -2.77
C ILE A 500 7.24 -1.08 -3.40
N VAL A 501 8.13 -0.87 -4.37
CA VAL A 501 8.30 0.39 -5.11
C VAL A 501 8.20 0.13 -6.61
N GLY A 502 7.29 0.82 -7.29
CA GLY A 502 7.13 0.78 -8.74
C GLY A 502 8.00 1.80 -9.48
N ALA A 503 8.55 1.36 -10.62
CA ALA A 503 9.28 2.18 -11.60
C ALA A 503 8.78 1.84 -13.01
N TYR A 504 7.58 2.32 -13.32
CA TYR A 504 6.82 1.93 -14.51
C TYR A 504 7.46 2.30 -15.85
N LYS A 505 8.48 3.16 -15.84
CA LYS A 505 9.25 3.56 -17.03
C LYS A 505 10.59 2.86 -17.18
N ALA A 506 10.96 1.98 -16.24
CA ALA A 506 12.19 1.22 -16.38
C ALA A 506 12.16 0.29 -17.60
N ASP A 507 13.34 -0.06 -18.10
CA ASP A 507 13.50 -0.75 -19.39
C ASP A 507 14.13 -2.17 -19.30
N PRO A 508 13.74 -3.06 -18.36
CA PRO A 508 14.41 -4.37 -18.22
C PRO A 508 14.28 -5.26 -19.46
N ASN A 509 13.14 -5.19 -20.16
CA ASN A 509 12.82 -6.02 -21.32
C ASN A 509 12.32 -5.15 -22.49
N GLY A 510 12.92 -3.97 -22.66
CA GLY A 510 12.56 -2.98 -23.67
C GLY A 510 11.89 -1.73 -23.08
N ASN A 511 11.71 -0.71 -23.91
CA ASN A 511 11.24 0.62 -23.52
C ASN A 511 9.93 0.57 -22.71
N GLU A 512 9.94 1.13 -21.50
CA GLU A 512 8.81 1.19 -20.57
C GLU A 512 8.14 -0.17 -20.31
N SER A 513 8.93 -1.25 -20.28
CA SER A 513 8.43 -2.56 -19.82
C SER A 513 8.13 -2.57 -18.31
N GLY A 514 8.80 -1.68 -17.57
CA GLY A 514 8.58 -1.41 -16.15
C GLY A 514 9.35 -2.36 -15.22
N LYS A 515 9.61 -1.90 -14.00
CA LYS A 515 10.15 -2.69 -12.89
C LYS A 515 9.35 -2.44 -11.63
N SER A 516 9.38 -3.40 -10.72
CA SER A 516 9.05 -3.21 -9.32
C SER A 516 10.18 -3.75 -8.46
N TYR A 517 10.37 -3.17 -7.29
CA TYR A 517 11.43 -3.51 -6.36
C TYR A 517 10.79 -3.84 -5.03
N VAL A 518 11.15 -5.00 -4.49
CA VAL A 518 10.77 -5.42 -3.15
C VAL A 518 11.97 -5.17 -2.26
N ILE A 519 11.80 -4.42 -1.19
CA ILE A 519 12.86 -4.04 -0.26
C ILE A 519 12.50 -4.64 1.08
N PHE A 520 13.38 -5.48 1.62
CA PHE A 520 13.12 -6.08 2.92
C PHE A 520 13.29 -5.09 4.06
N GLY A 521 12.48 -5.25 5.11
CA GLY A 521 12.53 -4.52 6.35
C GLY A 521 13.94 -4.52 6.96
N LYS A 522 14.30 -3.44 7.65
CA LYS A 522 15.61 -3.31 8.30
C LYS A 522 15.61 -2.25 9.40
N THR A 523 16.45 -2.50 10.40
CA THR A 523 16.61 -1.64 11.57
C THR A 523 17.61 -0.50 11.38
N ASP A 524 18.53 -0.61 10.41
CA ASP A 524 19.50 0.46 10.14
C ASP A 524 18.86 1.59 9.31
N THR A 525 19.50 2.77 9.29
CA THR A 525 19.05 3.93 8.50
C THR A 525 19.85 4.15 7.21
N ASN A 526 20.65 3.15 6.80
CA ASN A 526 21.46 3.25 5.58
C ASN A 526 20.57 3.33 4.34
N ALA A 527 21.00 4.16 3.38
CA ALA A 527 20.32 4.27 2.10
C ALA A 527 20.34 2.96 1.30
N ILE A 528 19.24 2.70 0.61
CA ILE A 528 19.12 1.64 -0.40
C ILE A 528 19.39 2.23 -1.78
N ASP A 529 20.10 1.49 -2.61
CA ASP A 529 20.34 1.79 -4.03
C ASP A 529 19.76 0.64 -4.83
N LEU A 530 18.68 0.91 -5.57
CA LEU A 530 17.93 -0.13 -6.28
C LEU A 530 18.78 -0.86 -7.33
N ALA A 531 19.84 -0.23 -7.84
CA ALA A 531 20.81 -0.86 -8.74
C ALA A 531 21.61 -2.01 -8.08
N LYS A 532 21.56 -2.12 -6.75
CA LYS A 532 22.30 -3.11 -5.94
C LYS A 532 21.38 -4.12 -5.25
N LEU A 533 20.07 -4.07 -5.53
CA LEU A 533 19.09 -4.99 -4.95
C LEU A 533 19.38 -6.43 -5.43
N GLY A 534 19.19 -7.42 -4.56
CA GLY A 534 19.54 -8.83 -4.82
C GLY A 534 21.03 -9.20 -4.69
N GLY A 535 21.91 -8.25 -4.34
CA GLY A 535 23.29 -8.56 -3.93
C GLY A 535 23.38 -8.98 -2.44
N ASN A 536 24.42 -9.73 -2.06
CA ASN A 536 24.66 -10.11 -0.65
C ASN A 536 24.78 -8.84 0.23
N SER A 537 23.86 -8.65 1.18
CA SER A 537 23.93 -7.54 2.16
C SER A 537 25.00 -7.84 3.22
N LYS A 538 25.61 -6.78 3.77
CA LYS A 538 26.44 -6.84 5.00
C LYS A 538 25.65 -6.51 6.29
N TYR A 539 24.34 -6.31 6.17
CA TYR A 539 23.46 -5.77 7.24
C TYR A 539 22.10 -6.43 7.19
N ALA A 540 22.06 -7.76 7.19
CA ALA A 540 20.82 -8.49 7.28
C ALA A 540 20.77 -9.22 8.61
N ILE A 541 19.59 -9.68 9.05
CA ILE A 541 19.42 -10.46 10.27
C ILE A 541 20.11 -11.82 10.08
N ASP A 542 21.37 -11.95 10.50
CA ASP A 542 22.16 -13.19 10.37
C ASP A 542 21.56 -14.36 11.14
N HIS A 543 20.85 -14.06 12.24
CA HIS A 543 20.20 -15.04 13.06
C HIS A 543 18.80 -14.57 13.46
N LEU A 544 17.77 -15.28 13.01
CA LEU A 544 16.38 -15.04 13.40
C LEU A 544 15.86 -16.23 14.19
N GLY A 545 15.21 -15.96 15.32
CA GLY A 545 14.43 -16.95 16.05
C GLY A 545 12.93 -16.84 15.79
N ASN A 546 12.19 -17.82 16.27
CA ASN A 546 10.77 -18.02 16.05
C ASN A 546 10.03 -18.09 17.39
N GLU A 547 8.78 -18.58 17.38
CA GLU A 547 7.97 -18.74 18.59
C GLU A 547 8.51 -19.78 19.61
N ASN A 548 9.54 -20.55 19.25
CA ASN A 548 10.15 -21.54 20.12
C ASN A 548 11.45 -21.02 20.74
N ALA A 549 11.87 -21.59 21.87
CA ALA A 549 13.19 -21.30 22.45
C ALA A 549 14.32 -21.72 21.49
N ASN A 550 14.98 -20.75 20.88
CA ASN A 550 16.12 -20.93 19.99
C ASN A 550 17.45 -20.71 20.71
N THR A 551 18.51 -21.29 20.15
CA THR A 551 19.89 -20.95 20.53
C THR A 551 20.59 -20.48 19.25
N LEU A 552 20.77 -19.17 19.15
CA LEU A 552 21.38 -18.52 18.00
C LEU A 552 22.83 -18.21 18.35
N THR A 553 23.78 -18.77 17.59
CA THR A 553 25.21 -18.63 17.86
C THR A 553 25.92 -18.02 16.66
N GLY A 554 26.58 -16.90 16.90
CA GLY A 554 27.34 -16.15 15.91
C GLY A 554 28.74 -16.67 15.69
N THR A 555 29.44 -15.93 14.85
CA THR A 555 30.83 -16.09 14.50
C THR A 555 31.63 -14.85 14.91
N SER A 556 32.84 -14.70 14.38
CA SER A 556 33.66 -13.51 14.62
C SER A 556 33.35 -12.35 13.66
N ASN A 557 32.28 -12.44 12.88
CA ASN A 557 31.87 -11.40 11.95
C ASN A 557 30.93 -10.40 12.63
N ASP A 558 30.70 -9.24 12.00
CA ASP A 558 29.62 -8.35 12.41
C ASP A 558 28.29 -9.00 12.00
N GLU A 559 27.47 -9.40 12.98
CA GLU A 559 26.23 -10.15 12.77
C GLU A 559 25.05 -9.53 13.54
N ILE A 560 23.85 -9.62 12.99
CA ILE A 560 22.60 -9.16 13.59
C ILE A 560 21.80 -10.38 14.06
N PHE A 561 21.36 -10.33 15.32
CA PHE A 561 20.49 -11.35 15.92
C PHE A 561 19.12 -10.75 16.23
N VAL A 562 18.06 -11.46 15.86
CA VAL A 562 16.69 -11.22 16.28
C VAL A 562 16.22 -12.47 17.01
N ALA A 563 15.83 -12.29 18.28
CA ALA A 563 15.50 -13.40 19.16
C ALA A 563 14.26 -14.17 18.70
N GLY A 564 13.23 -13.50 18.18
CA GLY A 564 11.90 -14.09 18.02
C GLY A 564 11.08 -13.98 19.32
N ALA A 565 9.96 -14.70 19.41
CA ALA A 565 9.04 -14.65 20.56
C ALA A 565 9.30 -15.73 21.61
N GLY A 566 10.30 -16.59 21.41
CA GLY A 566 10.67 -17.69 22.29
C GLY A 566 11.53 -17.27 23.50
N ASP A 567 11.86 -18.25 24.35
CA ASP A 567 12.90 -18.10 25.39
C ASP A 567 14.29 -18.28 24.75
N ASP A 568 14.72 -17.29 23.97
CA ASP A 568 15.89 -17.40 23.12
C ASP A 568 17.21 -17.13 23.84
N THR A 569 18.25 -17.88 23.42
CA THR A 569 19.62 -17.69 23.88
C THR A 569 20.49 -17.23 22.71
N LEU A 570 20.87 -15.95 22.74
CA LEU A 570 21.78 -15.33 21.77
C LEU A 570 23.23 -15.42 22.28
N THR A 571 24.11 -16.04 21.50
CA THR A 571 25.55 -16.15 21.80
C THR A 571 26.34 -15.52 20.66
N GLY A 572 26.78 -14.28 20.84
CA GLY A 572 27.65 -13.55 19.90
C GLY A 572 29.14 -13.82 20.09
#